data_AF-A0A1H7UE34-F1
#
_entry.id   AF-A0A1H7UE34-F1
#
_cell.length_a   1.000
_cell.length_b   1.000
_cell.length_c   1.000
_cell.angle_alpha   90.00
_cell.angle_beta   90.00
_cell.angle_gamma   90.00
#
_symmetry.space_group_name_H-M   'P 1'
#
loop_
_entity.id
_entity.type
_entity.pdbx_description
1 polymer ?
#
loop_
_entity_poly.entity_id
_entity_poly.type
_entity_poly.pdbx_seq_one_letter_code
_entity_poly.pdbx_strand_id
1 'polypeptide(L)'
;MKKLITIGAMLIASLAQAQQGTDVEAAQQLVNRHFEIWNDANAAHWAAKMPQVYTKDVVMADYGGVATGYADITRLIQRVQGDHPGFSFKPGPVALNHGIGRVTWSFGPKDNPEQIHGEDIFTIKNGRLASLNVFLDKVGGPLRPAGVSTPGIDHVGINVPDLKQAEAFLVSTFGCEPVTQIGPFNMAPRADSVTLAMVRCGNGANIELFEYKNSRGSSVMPKSEDIGASHIAFYTDDVQAGVAYLKSQGITVLGEPMTMTSGDTEGETWVHFLSPWGSEMELVGYPNGKGYEKNSKARLWNAKRPAQ
;
A
#
# COMPACT_ATOMS: atom_id res chain seq x y z
N MET A 1 -3.06 50.31 -6.75
CA MET A 1 -2.66 49.23 -7.68
C MET A 1 -2.51 47.85 -7.01
N LYS A 2 -1.88 47.69 -5.83
CA LYS A 2 -1.73 46.36 -5.19
C LYS A 2 -3.04 45.64 -4.81
N LYS A 3 -4.10 46.35 -4.37
CA LYS A 3 -5.41 45.74 -4.03
C LYS A 3 -6.20 45.20 -5.23
N LEU A 4 -6.03 45.75 -6.43
CA LEU A 4 -6.73 45.27 -7.64
C LEU A 4 -6.12 43.95 -8.15
N ILE A 5 -4.80 43.77 -7.99
CA ILE A 5 -4.08 42.58 -8.42
C ILE A 5 -4.46 41.35 -7.56
N THR A 6 -4.67 41.56 -6.25
CA THR A 6 -5.06 40.48 -5.33
C THR A 6 -6.49 39.96 -5.55
N ILE A 7 -7.44 40.85 -5.89
CA ILE A 7 -8.83 40.45 -6.19
C ILE A 7 -8.91 39.67 -7.52
N GLY A 8 -8.14 40.10 -8.55
CA GLY A 8 -8.06 39.39 -9.82
C GLY A 8 -7.50 37.97 -9.70
N ALA A 9 -6.43 37.78 -8.91
CA ALA A 9 -5.83 36.46 -8.68
C ALA A 9 -6.77 35.50 -7.93
N MET A 10 -7.51 36.01 -6.93
CA MET A 10 -8.46 35.22 -6.14
C MET A 10 -9.68 34.78 -6.97
N LEU A 11 -10.17 35.66 -7.86
CA LEU A 11 -11.27 35.35 -8.78
C LEU A 11 -10.87 34.31 -9.84
N ILE A 12 -9.65 34.41 -10.39
CA ILE A 12 -9.11 33.43 -11.35
C ILE A 12 -8.92 32.06 -10.69
N ALA A 13 -8.40 32.00 -9.46
CA ALA A 13 -8.26 30.75 -8.72
C ALA A 13 -9.61 30.09 -8.40
N SER A 14 -10.62 30.88 -8.01
CA SER A 14 -11.98 30.39 -7.75
C SER A 14 -12.66 29.85 -9.02
N LEU A 15 -12.45 30.51 -10.17
CA LEU A 15 -12.97 30.04 -11.46
C LEU A 15 -12.26 28.77 -11.93
N ALA A 16 -10.95 28.68 -11.75
CA ALA A 16 -10.17 27.48 -12.09
C ALA A 16 -10.58 26.26 -11.25
N GLN A 17 -10.82 26.46 -9.95
CA GLN A 17 -11.32 25.42 -9.04
C GLN A 17 -12.74 24.98 -9.39
N ALA A 18 -13.63 25.92 -9.72
CA ALA A 18 -14.98 25.59 -10.16
C ALA A 18 -14.98 24.82 -11.49
N GLN A 19 -14.16 25.25 -12.46
CA GLN A 19 -14.00 24.57 -13.76
C GLN A 19 -13.44 23.15 -13.56
N GLN A 20 -12.43 23.00 -12.71
CA GLN A 20 -11.87 21.69 -12.39
C GLN A 20 -12.91 20.76 -11.74
N GLY A 21 -13.76 21.28 -10.85
CA GLY A 21 -14.88 20.53 -10.27
C GLY A 21 -15.88 20.06 -11.34
N THR A 22 -16.28 20.94 -12.25
CA THR A 22 -17.20 20.59 -13.34
C THR A 22 -16.60 19.57 -14.33
N ASP A 23 -15.28 19.66 -14.58
CA ASP A 23 -14.59 18.74 -15.48
C ASP A 23 -14.52 17.32 -14.88
N VAL A 24 -14.33 17.22 -13.56
CA VAL A 24 -14.33 15.93 -12.83
C VAL A 24 -15.71 15.29 -12.87
N GLU A 25 -16.78 16.04 -12.64
CA GLU A 25 -18.15 15.53 -12.72
C GLU A 25 -18.51 15.03 -14.13
N ALA A 26 -18.13 15.78 -15.16
CA ALA A 26 -18.33 15.37 -16.55
C ALA A 26 -17.54 14.09 -16.87
N ALA A 27 -16.29 13.98 -16.41
CA ALA A 27 -15.48 12.79 -16.54
C ALA A 27 -16.09 11.58 -15.80
N GLN A 28 -16.62 11.78 -14.60
CA GLN A 28 -17.32 10.72 -13.85
C GLN A 28 -18.53 10.20 -14.60
N GLN A 29 -19.37 11.09 -15.17
CA GLN A 29 -20.53 10.66 -15.96
C GLN A 29 -20.10 9.86 -17.19
N LEU A 30 -19.01 10.25 -17.84
CA LEU A 30 -18.48 9.56 -19.00
C LEU A 30 -17.97 8.17 -18.66
N VAL A 31 -17.25 8.03 -17.54
CA VAL A 31 -16.77 6.74 -17.01
C VAL A 31 -17.93 5.85 -16.57
N ASN A 32 -18.98 6.40 -15.95
CA ASN A 32 -20.16 5.63 -15.59
C ASN A 32 -20.83 5.04 -16.84
N ARG A 33 -21.02 5.84 -17.91
CA ARG A 33 -21.56 5.35 -19.19
C ARG A 33 -20.65 4.34 -19.87
N HIS A 34 -19.33 4.49 -19.72
CA HIS A 34 -18.37 3.48 -20.15
C HIS A 34 -18.65 2.14 -19.46
N PHE A 35 -18.70 2.08 -18.14
CA PHE A 35 -18.98 0.83 -17.43
C PHE A 35 -20.42 0.31 -17.61
N GLU A 36 -21.40 1.18 -17.89
CA GLU A 36 -22.74 0.75 -18.32
C GLU A 36 -22.69 -0.04 -19.64
N ILE A 37 -21.86 0.37 -20.61
CA ILE A 37 -21.66 -0.39 -21.86
C ILE A 37 -21.00 -1.73 -21.55
N TRP A 38 -19.99 -1.76 -20.67
CA TRP A 38 -19.24 -2.96 -20.34
C TRP A 38 -20.02 -3.97 -19.51
N ASN A 39 -21.04 -3.52 -18.77
CA ASN A 39 -21.96 -4.37 -18.01
C ASN A 39 -23.23 -4.75 -18.80
N ASP A 40 -23.50 -4.11 -19.93
CA ASP A 40 -24.65 -4.43 -20.77
C ASP A 40 -24.37 -5.73 -21.55
N ALA A 41 -25.08 -6.80 -21.22
CA ALA A 41 -24.93 -8.10 -21.87
C ALA A 41 -25.54 -8.14 -23.29
N ASN A 42 -26.29 -7.12 -23.71
CA ASN A 42 -26.90 -7.08 -25.02
C ASN A 42 -26.06 -6.32 -26.04
N ALA A 43 -25.34 -7.06 -26.89
CA ALA A 43 -24.48 -6.50 -27.92
C ALA A 43 -25.21 -5.53 -28.89
N ALA A 44 -26.53 -5.68 -29.08
CA ALA A 44 -27.31 -4.80 -29.95
C ALA A 44 -27.43 -3.37 -29.40
N HIS A 45 -27.32 -3.19 -28.08
CA HIS A 45 -27.44 -1.87 -27.45
C HIS A 45 -26.18 -1.01 -27.62
N TRP A 46 -25.01 -1.63 -27.79
CA TRP A 46 -23.74 -0.92 -27.73
C TRP A 46 -23.55 0.07 -28.87
N ALA A 47 -23.96 -0.27 -30.09
CA ALA A 47 -23.73 0.54 -31.27
C ALA A 47 -24.28 1.97 -31.15
N ALA A 48 -25.43 2.15 -30.49
CA ALA A 48 -26.03 3.47 -30.24
C ALA A 48 -25.34 4.25 -29.10
N LYS A 49 -24.73 3.54 -28.14
CA LYS A 49 -24.06 4.12 -26.96
C LYS A 49 -22.60 4.50 -27.26
N MET A 50 -21.91 3.73 -28.10
CA MET A 50 -20.48 3.94 -28.41
C MET A 50 -20.13 5.39 -28.82
N PRO A 51 -20.85 6.04 -29.76
CA PRO A 51 -20.53 7.41 -30.16
C PRO A 51 -20.83 8.45 -29.09
N GLN A 52 -21.56 8.11 -28.03
CA GLN A 52 -21.85 9.03 -26.92
C GLN A 52 -20.74 9.00 -25.85
N VAL A 53 -19.92 7.94 -25.85
CA VAL A 53 -18.90 7.69 -24.82
C VAL A 53 -17.49 7.82 -25.39
N TYR A 54 -17.26 7.35 -26.61
CA TYR A 54 -15.92 7.22 -27.19
C TYR A 54 -15.73 8.10 -28.43
N THR A 55 -14.49 8.50 -28.71
CA THR A 55 -14.12 9.03 -30.02
C THR A 55 -14.14 7.90 -31.06
N LYS A 56 -14.29 8.23 -32.35
CA LYS A 56 -14.35 7.22 -33.43
C LYS A 56 -13.07 6.36 -33.51
N ASP A 57 -11.95 6.98 -33.18
CA ASP A 57 -10.58 6.46 -33.18
C ASP A 57 -10.10 6.05 -31.79
N VAL A 58 -11.01 5.80 -30.84
CA VAL A 58 -10.66 5.41 -29.47
C VAL A 58 -9.70 4.23 -29.45
N VAL A 59 -8.70 4.30 -28.57
CA VAL A 59 -7.74 3.22 -28.34
C VAL A 59 -7.93 2.67 -26.94
N MET A 60 -8.07 1.35 -26.82
CA MET A 60 -8.07 0.67 -25.54
C MET A 60 -6.97 -0.38 -25.50
N ALA A 61 -6.12 -0.32 -24.48
CA ALA A 61 -5.05 -1.27 -24.27
C ALA A 61 -5.25 -2.01 -22.94
N ASP A 62 -5.22 -3.33 -22.98
CA ASP A 62 -5.21 -4.22 -21.82
C ASP A 62 -4.00 -5.17 -21.89
N TYR A 63 -3.90 -6.11 -20.95
CA TYR A 63 -2.84 -7.13 -20.95
C TYR A 63 -2.94 -8.12 -22.13
N GLY A 64 -4.10 -8.20 -22.79
CA GLY A 64 -4.37 -9.07 -23.93
C GLY A 64 -4.10 -8.41 -25.29
N GLY A 65 -3.88 -7.09 -25.35
CA GLY A 65 -3.52 -6.37 -26.56
C GLY A 65 -4.16 -4.99 -26.67
N VAL A 66 -4.27 -4.51 -27.91
CA VAL A 66 -4.82 -3.17 -28.22
C VAL A 66 -6.03 -3.31 -29.14
N ALA A 67 -7.13 -2.66 -28.77
CA ALA A 67 -8.36 -2.52 -29.54
C ALA A 67 -8.49 -1.08 -30.04
N THR A 68 -8.77 -0.88 -31.34
CA THR A 68 -8.95 0.45 -31.93
C THR A 68 -10.33 0.62 -32.57
N GLY A 69 -11.05 1.66 -32.17
CA GLY A 69 -12.38 1.97 -32.67
C GLY A 69 -13.47 1.00 -32.17
N TYR A 70 -14.71 1.29 -32.54
CA TYR A 70 -15.88 0.63 -31.93
C TYR A 70 -15.95 -0.87 -32.20
N ALA A 71 -15.58 -1.32 -33.41
CA ALA A 71 -15.66 -2.74 -33.76
C ALA A 71 -14.73 -3.60 -32.91
N ASP A 72 -13.53 -3.10 -32.62
CA ASP A 72 -12.53 -3.82 -31.83
C ASP A 72 -12.91 -3.80 -30.35
N ILE A 73 -13.40 -2.66 -29.83
CA ILE A 73 -13.90 -2.56 -28.46
C ILE A 73 -15.12 -3.48 -28.25
N THR A 74 -16.02 -3.58 -29.22
CA THR A 74 -17.13 -4.54 -29.16
C THR A 74 -16.65 -5.98 -29.04
N ARG A 75 -15.63 -6.39 -29.81
CA ARG A 75 -15.04 -7.73 -29.69
C ARG A 75 -14.35 -7.93 -28.34
N LEU A 76 -13.70 -6.89 -27.83
CA LEU A 76 -13.08 -6.89 -26.52
C LEU A 76 -14.10 -7.11 -25.39
N ILE A 77 -15.21 -6.35 -25.39
CA ILE A 77 -16.30 -6.52 -24.41
C ILE A 77 -16.88 -7.94 -24.48
N GLN A 78 -17.14 -8.46 -25.69
CA GLN A 78 -17.65 -9.82 -25.88
C GLN A 78 -16.71 -10.88 -25.29
N ARG A 79 -15.40 -10.74 -25.52
CA ARG A 79 -14.39 -11.63 -24.96
C ARG A 79 -14.43 -11.59 -23.43
N VAL A 80 -14.33 -10.39 -22.83
CA VAL A 80 -14.30 -10.23 -21.37
C VAL A 80 -15.57 -10.79 -20.71
N GLN A 81 -16.75 -10.47 -21.25
CA GLN A 81 -18.01 -11.01 -20.73
C GLN A 81 -18.14 -12.52 -20.94
N GLY A 82 -17.63 -13.05 -22.06
CA GLY A 82 -17.63 -14.47 -22.37
C GLY A 82 -16.71 -15.29 -21.45
N ASP A 83 -15.53 -14.76 -21.15
CA ASP A 83 -14.55 -15.38 -20.24
C ASP A 83 -15.01 -15.30 -18.77
N HIS A 84 -15.89 -14.34 -18.44
CA HIS A 84 -16.36 -14.07 -17.08
C HIS A 84 -17.90 -13.97 -16.96
N PRO A 85 -18.65 -15.07 -17.18
CA PRO A 85 -20.11 -15.04 -17.09
C PRO A 85 -20.61 -14.60 -15.71
N GLY A 86 -21.55 -13.66 -15.68
CA GLY A 86 -22.16 -13.18 -14.44
C GLY A 86 -21.31 -12.17 -13.64
N PHE A 87 -20.15 -11.78 -14.17
CA PHE A 87 -19.34 -10.71 -13.57
C PHE A 87 -19.87 -9.34 -13.99
N SER A 88 -19.63 -8.35 -13.14
CA SER A 88 -19.94 -6.94 -13.43
C SER A 88 -18.87 -6.00 -12.87
N PHE A 89 -18.60 -4.92 -13.59
CA PHE A 89 -17.72 -3.84 -13.18
C PHE A 89 -18.43 -2.87 -12.23
N LYS A 90 -17.70 -2.37 -11.24
CA LYS A 90 -18.14 -1.29 -10.36
C LYS A 90 -17.04 -0.21 -10.28
N PRO A 91 -17.24 0.97 -10.91
CA PRO A 91 -16.25 2.05 -10.85
C PRO A 91 -16.25 2.75 -9.49
N GLY A 92 -15.07 3.21 -9.09
CA GLY A 92 -14.85 4.17 -8.02
C GLY A 92 -14.89 5.62 -8.52
N PRO A 93 -14.49 6.58 -7.66
CA PRO A 93 -14.39 7.99 -8.02
C PRO A 93 -13.30 8.26 -9.07
N VAL A 94 -13.62 9.10 -10.05
CA VAL A 94 -12.67 9.60 -11.05
C VAL A 94 -11.77 10.67 -10.43
N ALA A 95 -10.47 10.56 -10.69
CA ALA A 95 -9.51 11.65 -10.52
C ALA A 95 -9.10 12.19 -11.89
N LEU A 96 -9.04 13.51 -12.04
CA LEU A 96 -8.67 14.18 -13.29
C LEU A 96 -7.53 15.16 -13.03
N ASN A 97 -6.50 15.12 -13.86
CA ASN A 97 -5.35 16.01 -13.79
C ASN A 97 -4.86 16.37 -15.20
N HIS A 98 -4.98 17.64 -15.58
CA HIS A 98 -4.52 18.17 -16.88
C HIS A 98 -4.95 17.32 -18.10
N GLY A 99 -6.21 16.88 -18.14
CA GLY A 99 -6.77 16.12 -19.27
C GLY A 99 -6.51 14.60 -19.25
N ILE A 100 -5.78 14.11 -18.25
CA ILE A 100 -5.60 12.68 -17.97
C ILE A 100 -6.48 12.32 -16.78
N GLY A 101 -7.35 11.33 -16.97
CA GLY A 101 -8.22 10.77 -15.94
C GLY A 101 -7.71 9.42 -15.46
N ARG A 102 -8.07 9.08 -14.23
CA ARG A 102 -7.92 7.74 -13.67
C ARG A 102 -9.18 7.32 -12.94
N VAL A 103 -9.50 6.03 -13.01
CA VAL A 103 -10.59 5.41 -12.25
C VAL A 103 -10.17 4.01 -11.80
N THR A 104 -10.32 3.74 -10.51
CA THR A 104 -10.23 2.37 -9.98
C THR A 104 -11.57 1.67 -10.12
N TRP A 105 -11.56 0.36 -10.27
CA TRP A 105 -12.77 -0.43 -10.41
C TRP A 105 -12.60 -1.82 -9.78
N SER A 106 -13.73 -2.44 -9.45
CA SER A 106 -13.80 -3.87 -9.11
C SER A 106 -14.59 -4.62 -10.18
N PHE A 107 -14.29 -5.90 -10.36
CA PHE A 107 -14.94 -6.80 -11.32
C PHE A 107 -15.12 -8.17 -10.70
N GLY A 108 -16.36 -8.63 -10.60
CA GLY A 108 -16.67 -9.89 -9.91
C GLY A 108 -18.12 -10.34 -10.06
N PRO A 109 -18.41 -11.60 -9.71
CA PRO A 109 -19.77 -12.14 -9.68
C PRO A 109 -20.55 -11.62 -8.46
N LYS A 110 -21.86 -11.85 -8.43
CA LYS A 110 -22.74 -11.33 -7.37
C LYS A 110 -22.33 -11.73 -5.94
N ASP A 111 -21.77 -12.92 -5.77
CA ASP A 111 -21.31 -13.48 -4.50
C ASP A 111 -19.89 -13.06 -4.12
N ASN A 112 -19.10 -12.55 -5.07
CA ASN A 112 -17.77 -12.00 -4.83
C ASN A 112 -17.49 -10.78 -5.75
N PRO A 113 -18.19 -9.66 -5.57
CA PRO A 113 -18.19 -8.54 -6.53
C PRO A 113 -16.84 -7.81 -6.65
N GLU A 114 -15.89 -8.11 -5.77
CA GLU A 114 -14.55 -7.51 -5.69
C GLU A 114 -13.44 -8.56 -5.94
N GLN A 115 -13.75 -9.60 -6.72
CA GLN A 115 -12.80 -10.67 -7.01
C GLN A 115 -11.55 -10.19 -7.77
N ILE A 116 -11.72 -9.22 -8.69
CA ILE A 116 -10.66 -8.62 -9.49
C ILE A 116 -10.72 -7.11 -9.29
N HIS A 117 -9.56 -6.48 -9.20
CA HIS A 117 -9.41 -5.02 -9.14
C HIS A 117 -8.50 -4.52 -10.25
N GLY A 118 -8.72 -3.29 -10.65
CA GLY A 118 -7.86 -2.61 -11.60
C GLY A 118 -8.07 -1.10 -11.61
N GLU A 119 -7.31 -0.46 -12.48
CA GLU A 119 -7.34 0.97 -12.73
C GLU A 119 -7.25 1.23 -14.23
N ASP A 120 -8.08 2.15 -14.71
CA ASP A 120 -8.00 2.66 -16.07
C ASP A 120 -7.41 4.06 -16.05
N ILE A 121 -6.35 4.27 -16.84
CA ILE A 121 -5.82 5.61 -17.16
C ILE A 121 -6.37 6.03 -18.52
N PHE A 122 -7.14 7.10 -18.55
CA PHE A 122 -7.87 7.52 -19.74
C PHE A 122 -7.62 8.98 -20.13
N THR A 123 -7.90 9.30 -21.39
CA THR A 123 -7.88 10.67 -21.91
C THR A 123 -9.24 11.05 -22.47
N ILE A 124 -9.60 12.34 -22.36
CA ILE A 124 -10.83 12.89 -22.93
C ILE A 124 -10.48 13.84 -24.07
N LYS A 125 -11.15 13.66 -25.22
CA LYS A 125 -11.09 14.57 -26.36
C LYS A 125 -12.50 14.89 -26.83
N ASN A 126 -12.80 16.18 -26.96
CA ASN A 126 -14.13 16.67 -27.39
C ASN A 126 -15.30 16.06 -26.58
N GLY A 127 -15.12 15.92 -25.25
CA GLY A 127 -16.13 15.37 -24.35
C GLY A 127 -16.33 13.85 -24.43
N ARG A 128 -15.41 13.11 -25.07
CA ARG A 128 -15.46 11.64 -25.20
C ARG A 128 -14.14 10.99 -24.84
N LEU A 129 -14.18 9.73 -24.42
CA LEU A 129 -12.98 8.94 -24.12
C LEU A 129 -12.22 8.67 -25.42
N ALA A 130 -10.96 9.09 -25.46
CA ALA A 130 -10.08 8.93 -26.62
C ALA A 130 -9.08 7.80 -26.42
N SER A 131 -8.66 7.54 -25.19
CA SER A 131 -7.85 6.37 -24.86
C SER A 131 -8.19 5.82 -23.48
N LEU A 132 -8.02 4.51 -23.30
CA LEU A 132 -8.02 3.84 -21.99
C LEU A 132 -6.86 2.84 -21.94
N ASN A 133 -6.06 2.89 -20.88
CA ASN A 133 -5.02 1.91 -20.59
C ASN A 133 -5.41 1.22 -19.29
N VAL A 134 -5.68 -0.08 -19.38
CA VAL A 134 -6.19 -0.91 -18.30
C VAL A 134 -5.03 -1.57 -17.57
N PHE A 135 -4.90 -1.26 -16.29
CA PHE A 135 -3.98 -1.91 -15.38
C PHE A 135 -4.79 -2.81 -14.45
N LEU A 136 -4.47 -4.11 -14.45
CA LEU A 136 -4.93 -4.95 -13.36
C LEU A 136 -4.03 -4.68 -12.17
N ASP A 137 -4.63 -4.56 -10.99
CA ASP A 137 -3.85 -4.70 -9.77
C ASP A 137 -3.15 -6.05 -9.86
N LYS A 138 -1.88 -6.12 -9.45
CA LYS A 138 -1.18 -7.40 -9.36
C LYS A 138 -1.95 -8.27 -8.38
N VAL A 139 -2.90 -9.05 -8.88
CA VAL A 139 -3.35 -10.27 -8.24
C VAL A 139 -2.08 -11.08 -8.16
N GLY A 140 -1.56 -11.25 -6.94
CA GLY A 140 -0.42 -12.11 -6.69
C GLY A 140 -0.59 -13.37 -7.53
N GLY A 141 0.44 -13.71 -8.32
CA GLY A 141 0.42 -14.86 -9.21
C GLY A 141 -0.04 -16.12 -8.47
N PRO A 142 -0.43 -17.19 -9.18
CA PRO A 142 -1.10 -18.30 -8.52
C PRO A 142 -0.15 -18.96 -7.51
N LEU A 143 -0.54 -18.95 -6.23
CA LEU A 143 -1.05 -20.17 -5.60
C LEU A 143 -2.27 -19.85 -4.72
N ARG A 144 -3.35 -20.58 -5.00
CA ARG A 144 -4.55 -20.74 -4.17
C ARG A 144 -4.22 -21.51 -2.87
N PRO A 145 -5.25 -21.91 -2.11
CA PRO A 145 -5.59 -21.41 -0.78
C PRO A 145 -4.66 -21.93 0.33
N ALA A 146 -4.19 -21.04 1.22
CA ALA A 146 -4.21 -21.38 2.63
C ALA A 146 -5.63 -21.05 3.12
N GLY A 147 -6.19 -21.80 4.07
CA GLY A 147 -7.59 -21.65 4.50
C GLY A 147 -8.05 -20.22 4.86
N VAL A 148 -7.13 -19.26 5.03
CA VAL A 148 -7.39 -17.83 5.21
C VAL A 148 -6.73 -17.01 4.09
N SER A 149 -7.53 -16.20 3.38
CA SER A 149 -7.02 -15.20 2.43
C SER A 149 -6.24 -14.13 3.19
N THR A 150 -4.91 -14.12 3.04
CA THR A 150 -4.01 -13.26 3.82
C THR A 150 -3.19 -12.38 2.88
N PRO A 151 -3.44 -11.07 2.81
CA PRO A 151 -2.69 -10.16 1.93
C PRO A 151 -1.27 -9.87 2.41
N GLY A 152 -0.97 -10.08 3.71
CA GLY A 152 0.33 -9.84 4.31
C GLY A 152 0.28 -9.89 5.84
N ILE A 153 1.39 -9.51 6.48
CA ILE A 153 1.47 -9.31 7.93
C ILE A 153 0.89 -7.93 8.27
N ASP A 154 -0.07 -7.86 9.17
CA ASP A 154 -0.71 -6.60 9.59
C ASP A 154 0.15 -5.83 10.62
N HIS A 155 0.56 -6.51 11.68
CA HIS A 155 1.39 -5.95 12.75
C HIS A 155 2.20 -7.03 13.49
N VAL A 156 3.15 -6.56 14.31
CA VAL A 156 3.87 -7.35 15.32
C VAL A 156 3.59 -6.78 16.71
N GLY A 157 3.12 -7.62 17.63
CA GLY A 157 2.79 -7.22 19.00
C GLY A 157 3.95 -7.44 19.98
N ILE A 158 4.29 -6.44 20.78
CA ILE A 158 5.30 -6.53 21.84
C ILE A 158 4.83 -5.90 23.15
N ASN A 159 5.21 -6.52 24.27
CA ASN A 159 4.98 -5.95 25.60
C ASN A 159 6.10 -4.99 25.95
N VAL A 160 5.74 -3.83 26.51
CA VAL A 160 6.67 -2.81 26.98
C VAL A 160 6.33 -2.41 28.41
N PRO A 161 7.31 -2.03 29.24
CA PRO A 161 7.06 -1.64 30.63
C PRO A 161 6.49 -0.22 30.76
N ASP A 162 6.71 0.63 29.76
CA ASP A 162 6.25 2.03 29.71
C ASP A 162 5.96 2.39 28.25
N LEU A 163 4.69 2.67 27.94
CA LEU A 163 4.25 2.96 26.57
C LEU A 163 4.87 4.24 26.04
N LYS A 164 4.99 5.28 26.87
CA LYS A 164 5.54 6.58 26.46
C LYS A 164 7.02 6.48 26.15
N GLN A 165 7.78 5.72 26.95
CA GLN A 165 9.20 5.49 26.68
C GLN A 165 9.37 4.74 25.36
N ALA A 166 8.57 3.70 25.13
CA ALA A 166 8.63 2.90 23.91
C ALA A 166 8.30 3.73 22.65
N GLU A 167 7.21 4.50 22.69
CA GLU A 167 6.86 5.41 21.59
C GLU A 167 7.94 6.45 21.35
N ALA A 168 8.41 7.14 22.40
CA ALA A 168 9.44 8.16 22.26
C ALA A 168 10.72 7.60 21.64
N PHE A 169 11.13 6.39 22.04
CA PHE A 169 12.28 5.70 21.46
C PHE A 169 12.07 5.41 19.97
N LEU A 170 10.95 4.80 19.59
CA LEU A 170 10.66 4.44 18.20
C LEU A 170 10.53 5.67 17.29
N VAL A 171 9.87 6.73 17.77
CA VAL A 171 9.72 7.99 17.05
C VAL A 171 11.07 8.68 16.85
N SER A 172 11.84 8.87 17.93
CA SER A 172 13.09 9.64 17.87
C SER A 172 14.24 8.88 17.20
N THR A 173 14.26 7.56 17.26
CA THR A 173 15.37 6.74 16.74
C THR A 173 15.12 6.31 15.31
N PHE A 174 13.90 5.93 14.97
CA PHE A 174 13.56 5.31 13.68
C PHE A 174 12.55 6.11 12.87
N GLY A 175 12.13 7.28 13.35
CA GLY A 175 11.16 8.12 12.64
C GLY A 175 9.76 7.49 12.55
N CYS A 176 9.41 6.63 13.50
CA CYS A 176 8.08 6.03 13.54
C CYS A 176 7.01 7.09 13.89
N GLU A 177 5.77 6.82 13.52
CA GLU A 177 4.62 7.69 13.78
C GLU A 177 3.59 6.95 14.65
N PRO A 178 3.11 7.55 15.76
CA PRO A 178 1.97 7.02 16.50
C PRO A 178 0.70 7.09 15.66
N VAL A 179 -0.06 5.99 15.61
CA VAL A 179 -1.26 5.86 14.77
C VAL A 179 -2.53 5.88 15.61
N THR A 180 -2.57 5.06 16.67
CA THR A 180 -3.74 4.97 17.56
C THR A 180 -3.34 4.48 18.94
N GLN A 181 -4.12 4.84 19.94
CA GLN A 181 -3.99 4.35 21.31
C GLN A 181 -5.37 4.01 21.86
N ILE A 182 -5.49 2.86 22.53
CA ILE A 182 -6.75 2.37 23.12
C ILE A 182 -6.53 1.78 24.52
N GLY A 183 -7.59 1.80 25.33
CA GLY A 183 -7.58 1.36 26.73
C GLY A 183 -7.54 2.52 27.72
N PRO A 184 -7.24 2.26 29.01
CA PRO A 184 -6.88 0.95 29.57
C PRO A 184 -8.08 -0.03 29.63
N PHE A 185 -7.84 -1.29 29.29
CA PHE A 185 -8.80 -2.39 29.45
C PHE A 185 -8.50 -3.21 30.71
N ASN A 186 -9.51 -3.66 31.43
CA ASN A 186 -9.34 -4.52 32.62
C ASN A 186 -8.79 -5.89 32.22
N MET A 187 -7.74 -6.36 32.91
CA MET A 187 -7.03 -7.62 32.62
C MET A 187 -6.99 -8.60 33.80
N ALA A 188 -7.83 -8.40 34.82
CA ALA A 188 -7.87 -9.28 35.98
C ALA A 188 -8.16 -10.74 35.56
N PRO A 189 -7.49 -11.74 36.17
CA PRO A 189 -6.53 -11.62 37.26
C PRO A 189 -5.05 -11.50 36.82
N ARG A 190 -4.77 -11.38 35.52
CA ARG A 190 -3.41 -11.43 34.94
C ARG A 190 -2.61 -10.14 35.21
N ALA A 191 -3.30 -9.02 35.19
CA ALA A 191 -2.80 -7.66 35.46
C ALA A 191 -3.99 -6.78 35.88
N ASP A 192 -3.75 -5.57 36.35
CA ASP A 192 -4.83 -4.63 36.66
C ASP A 192 -5.48 -4.10 35.38
N SER A 193 -4.65 -3.70 34.41
CA SER A 193 -5.12 -3.24 33.11
C SER A 193 -4.05 -3.36 32.02
N VAL A 194 -4.46 -3.16 30.76
CA VAL A 194 -3.57 -3.00 29.61
C VAL A 194 -3.95 -1.79 28.77
N THR A 195 -2.97 -0.99 28.36
CA THR A 195 -3.12 0.07 27.36
C THR A 195 -2.32 -0.34 26.12
N LEU A 196 -2.89 -0.13 24.94
CA LEU A 196 -2.26 -0.46 23.67
C LEU A 196 -2.00 0.80 22.87
N ALA A 197 -0.91 0.83 22.12
CA ALA A 197 -0.70 1.78 21.03
C ALA A 197 -0.17 1.07 19.79
N MET A 198 -0.51 1.59 18.62
CA MET A 198 0.13 1.18 17.37
C MET A 198 0.99 2.32 16.83
N VAL A 199 2.21 1.98 16.43
CA VAL A 199 3.12 2.88 15.73
C VAL A 199 3.49 2.30 14.37
N ARG A 200 3.75 3.18 13.40
CA ARG A 200 4.18 2.81 12.05
C ARG A 200 5.57 3.36 11.76
N CYS A 201 6.48 2.49 11.35
CA CYS A 201 7.85 2.87 10.99
C CYS A 201 8.03 2.76 9.47
N GLY A 202 7.87 3.87 8.75
CA GLY A 202 8.00 3.89 7.29
C GLY A 202 7.04 2.94 6.57
N ASN A 203 7.60 2.13 5.66
CA ASN A 203 6.85 1.08 4.96
C ASN A 203 7.05 -0.26 5.68
N GLY A 204 5.97 -0.97 5.97
CA GLY A 204 6.01 -2.28 6.64
C GLY A 204 4.76 -2.55 7.46
N ALA A 205 4.77 -3.66 8.20
CA ALA A 205 3.77 -3.97 9.21
C ALA A 205 3.86 -2.97 10.38
N ASN A 206 2.74 -2.74 11.09
CA ASN A 206 2.74 -1.87 12.26
C ASN A 206 3.38 -2.56 13.46
N ILE A 207 3.78 -1.79 14.48
CA ILE A 207 4.22 -2.32 15.78
C ILE A 207 3.12 -2.00 16.78
N GLU A 208 2.54 -3.03 17.37
CA GLU A 208 1.54 -2.93 18.44
C GLU A 208 2.23 -3.08 19.81
N LEU A 209 2.16 -2.04 20.62
CA LEU A 209 2.79 -1.92 21.92
C LEU A 209 1.75 -2.18 23.02
N PHE A 210 2.10 -2.98 24.02
CA PHE A 210 1.25 -3.30 25.15
C PHE A 210 1.91 -2.90 26.48
N GLU A 211 1.31 -1.97 27.22
CA GLU A 211 1.70 -1.67 28.60
C GLU A 211 0.70 -2.28 29.59
N TYR A 212 1.13 -3.28 30.34
CA TYR A 212 0.34 -3.92 31.39
C TYR A 212 0.62 -3.30 32.76
N LYS A 213 -0.43 -2.80 33.43
CA LYS A 213 -0.31 -2.29 34.79
C LYS A 213 -0.33 -3.43 35.82
N ASN A 214 0.66 -3.45 36.71
CA ASN A 214 0.78 -4.46 37.79
C ASN A 214 0.67 -5.90 37.25
N SER A 215 1.33 -6.17 36.13
CA SER A 215 1.36 -7.49 35.50
C SER A 215 1.99 -8.53 36.42
N ARG A 216 1.45 -9.76 36.37
CA ARG A 216 2.06 -10.95 36.98
C ARG A 216 2.97 -11.72 36.01
N GLY A 217 3.21 -11.17 34.83
CA GLY A 217 4.10 -11.75 33.82
C GLY A 217 5.57 -11.72 34.23
N SER A 218 6.39 -12.52 33.55
CA SER A 218 7.86 -12.51 33.75
C SER A 218 8.48 -11.22 33.23
N SER A 219 9.45 -10.68 33.96
CA SER A 219 10.35 -9.61 33.51
C SER A 219 11.74 -10.13 33.10
N VAL A 220 11.96 -11.45 33.15
CA VAL A 220 13.20 -12.07 32.68
C VAL A 220 13.17 -12.10 31.15
N MET A 221 14.17 -11.48 30.51
CA MET A 221 14.31 -11.51 29.06
C MET A 221 14.61 -12.93 28.57
N PRO A 222 14.04 -13.35 27.43
CA PRO A 222 14.38 -14.64 26.83
C PRO A 222 15.83 -14.64 26.38
N LYS A 223 16.45 -15.82 26.39
CA LYS A 223 17.70 -16.06 25.66
C LYS A 223 17.41 -16.22 24.17
N SER A 224 18.40 -15.99 23.33
CA SER A 224 18.23 -16.05 21.86
C SER A 224 17.76 -17.42 21.36
N GLU A 225 18.05 -18.50 22.08
CA GLU A 225 17.61 -19.86 21.76
C GLU A 225 16.23 -20.25 22.35
N ASP A 226 15.63 -19.39 23.19
CA ASP A 226 14.34 -19.70 23.81
C ASP A 226 13.22 -19.68 22.76
N ILE A 227 12.29 -20.62 22.87
CA ILE A 227 11.09 -20.64 22.01
C ILE A 227 10.28 -19.37 22.25
N GLY A 228 10.10 -18.57 21.19
CA GLY A 228 9.41 -17.29 21.25
C GLY A 228 10.33 -16.08 21.49
N ALA A 229 11.64 -16.29 21.66
CA ALA A 229 12.61 -15.22 21.49
C ALA A 229 12.49 -14.68 20.06
N SER A 230 12.36 -13.36 19.94
CA SER A 230 12.15 -12.67 18.67
C SER A 230 12.61 -11.23 18.82
N HIS A 231 12.83 -10.57 17.68
CA HIS A 231 13.24 -9.17 17.60
C HIS A 231 12.56 -8.48 16.43
N ILE A 232 12.50 -7.15 16.49
CA ILE A 232 12.07 -6.32 15.36
C ILE A 232 13.33 -5.77 14.68
N ALA A 233 13.44 -5.99 13.38
CA ALA A 233 14.56 -5.52 12.58
C ALA A 233 14.23 -4.21 11.87
N PHE A 234 15.11 -3.21 12.01
CA PHE A 234 15.01 -1.91 11.36
C PHE A 234 16.03 -1.83 10.22
N TYR A 235 15.55 -1.48 9.03
CA TYR A 235 16.41 -1.36 7.85
C TYR A 235 17.11 0.00 7.79
N THR A 236 18.40 0.01 7.45
CA THR A 236 19.16 1.21 7.06
C THR A 236 20.13 0.87 5.94
N ASP A 237 20.42 1.82 5.05
CA ASP A 237 21.50 1.66 4.05
C ASP A 237 22.90 1.72 4.70
N ASP A 238 23.03 2.35 5.87
CA ASP A 238 24.28 2.56 6.59
C ASP A 238 24.16 2.09 8.04
N VAL A 239 24.53 0.82 8.28
CA VAL A 239 24.46 0.19 9.59
C VAL A 239 25.50 0.79 10.53
N GLN A 240 26.66 1.20 10.02
CA GLN A 240 27.75 1.78 10.80
C GLN A 240 27.34 3.15 11.36
N ALA A 241 26.75 4.01 10.54
CA ALA A 241 26.20 5.29 11.00
C ALA A 241 25.06 5.08 12.00
N GLY A 242 24.18 4.10 11.76
CA GLY A 242 23.11 3.76 12.70
C GLY A 242 23.64 3.28 14.05
N VAL A 243 24.66 2.43 14.08
CA VAL A 243 25.34 2.01 15.32
C VAL A 243 25.98 3.20 16.05
N ALA A 244 26.65 4.09 15.32
CA ALA A 244 27.23 5.29 15.93
C ALA A 244 26.15 6.17 16.58
N TYR A 245 25.01 6.34 15.90
CA TYR A 245 23.86 7.04 16.45
C TYR A 245 23.31 6.36 17.71
N LEU A 246 23.04 5.05 17.66
CA LEU A 246 22.56 4.28 18.83
C LEU A 246 23.50 4.42 20.02
N LYS A 247 24.81 4.23 19.82
CA LYS A 247 25.83 4.41 20.86
C LYS A 247 25.81 5.85 21.42
N SER A 248 25.61 6.87 20.58
CA SER A 248 25.49 8.27 21.02
C SER A 248 24.27 8.56 21.89
N GLN A 249 23.19 7.78 21.73
CA GLN A 249 21.98 7.85 22.55
C GLN A 249 22.06 6.98 23.81
N GLY A 250 23.22 6.36 24.08
CA GLY A 250 23.41 5.46 25.23
C GLY A 250 22.76 4.09 25.05
N ILE A 251 22.35 3.72 23.83
CA ILE A 251 21.79 2.42 23.53
C ILE A 251 22.88 1.35 23.48
N THR A 252 22.61 0.21 24.09
CA THR A 252 23.56 -0.92 24.15
C THR A 252 23.53 -1.71 22.85
N VAL A 253 24.63 -1.69 22.09
CA VAL A 253 24.82 -2.51 20.88
C VAL A 253 25.53 -3.81 21.25
N LEU A 254 25.00 -4.94 20.78
CA LEU A 254 25.48 -6.28 21.10
C LEU A 254 26.54 -6.70 20.07
N GLY A 255 27.79 -6.35 20.35
CA GLY A 255 28.93 -6.63 19.47
C GLY A 255 29.15 -5.56 18.41
N GLU A 256 29.70 -5.96 17.27
CA GLU A 256 30.02 -5.08 16.14
C GLU A 256 29.24 -5.51 14.89
N PRO A 257 28.92 -4.59 13.96
CA PRO A 257 28.26 -4.94 12.70
C PRO A 257 28.93 -6.08 11.93
N MET A 258 28.15 -7.10 11.61
CA MET A 258 28.61 -8.26 10.85
C MET A 258 28.16 -8.13 9.40
N THR A 259 29.12 -8.00 8.48
CA THR A 259 28.85 -8.06 7.04
C THR A 259 29.05 -9.47 6.53
N MET A 260 28.02 -10.01 5.87
CA MET A 260 28.05 -11.33 5.26
C MET A 260 28.80 -11.29 3.91
N THR A 261 29.84 -12.10 3.78
CA THR A 261 30.72 -12.13 2.61
C THR A 261 30.37 -13.21 1.58
N SER A 262 29.41 -14.08 1.87
CA SER A 262 29.04 -15.21 1.00
C SER A 262 27.66 -15.78 1.34
N GLY A 263 27.10 -16.57 0.43
CA GLY A 263 25.83 -17.27 0.63
C GLY A 263 24.62 -16.41 0.30
N ASP A 264 23.43 -16.86 0.68
CA ASP A 264 22.17 -16.21 0.33
C ASP A 264 22.06 -14.79 0.91
N THR A 265 22.73 -14.52 2.03
CA THR A 265 22.78 -13.22 2.70
C THR A 265 24.02 -12.41 2.35
N GLU A 266 24.86 -12.82 1.38
CA GLU A 266 26.02 -12.02 0.92
C GLU A 266 25.60 -10.57 0.63
N GLY A 267 26.33 -9.60 1.20
CA GLY A 267 26.03 -8.17 1.07
C GLY A 267 25.15 -7.58 2.18
N GLU A 268 24.53 -8.43 3.00
CA GLU A 268 23.85 -8.01 4.24
C GLU A 268 24.85 -7.63 5.32
N THR A 269 24.59 -6.53 6.01
CA THR A 269 25.23 -6.15 7.27
C THR A 269 24.18 -6.06 8.36
N TRP A 270 24.42 -6.65 9.52
CA TRP A 270 23.46 -6.65 10.63
C TRP A 270 24.15 -6.56 11.98
N VAL A 271 23.40 -6.11 13.00
CA VAL A 271 23.83 -6.07 14.40
C VAL A 271 22.62 -6.02 15.32
N HIS A 272 22.70 -6.67 16.46
CA HIS A 272 21.66 -6.58 17.49
C HIS A 272 21.97 -5.46 18.50
N PHE A 273 20.93 -4.92 19.10
CA PHE A 273 21.00 -3.92 20.17
C PHE A 273 19.83 -4.09 21.14
N LEU A 274 19.93 -3.49 22.31
CA LEU A 274 18.87 -3.52 23.32
C LEU A 274 18.07 -2.22 23.29
N SER A 275 16.75 -2.32 23.24
CA SER A 275 15.86 -1.19 23.48
C SER A 275 16.08 -0.60 24.89
N PRO A 276 15.57 0.61 25.20
CA PRO A 276 15.66 1.19 26.54
C PRO A 276 15.10 0.31 27.66
N TRP A 277 14.19 -0.62 27.33
CA TRP A 277 13.62 -1.57 28.27
C TRP A 277 14.24 -2.98 28.20
N GLY A 278 15.30 -3.17 27.40
CA GLY A 278 16.10 -4.39 27.36
C GLY A 278 15.63 -5.47 26.39
N SER A 279 14.60 -5.20 25.56
CA SER A 279 14.25 -6.13 24.46
C SER A 279 15.28 -6.05 23.36
N GLU A 280 15.63 -7.20 22.79
CA GLU A 280 16.55 -7.28 21.66
C GLU A 280 15.87 -6.80 20.36
N MET A 281 16.61 -6.03 19.58
CA MET A 281 16.22 -5.46 18.29
C MET A 281 17.40 -5.57 17.32
N GLU A 282 17.12 -5.52 16.01
CA GLU A 282 18.15 -5.64 14.98
C GLU A 282 18.22 -4.36 14.13
N LEU A 283 19.43 -3.95 13.78
CA LEU A 283 19.68 -3.01 12.70
C LEU A 283 20.28 -3.80 11.53
N VAL A 284 19.68 -3.70 10.35
CA VAL A 284 20.05 -4.50 9.17
C VAL A 284 20.12 -3.64 7.91
N GLY A 285 21.05 -3.93 7.01
CA GLY A 285 21.25 -3.19 5.79
C GLY A 285 21.81 -4.05 4.66
N TYR A 286 21.30 -3.85 3.46
CA TYR A 286 21.77 -4.52 2.24
C TYR A 286 21.51 -3.60 1.03
N PRO A 287 22.17 -2.42 0.97
CA PRO A 287 21.87 -1.39 -0.03
C PRO A 287 22.09 -1.86 -1.48
N ASN A 288 22.95 -2.87 -1.66
CA ASN A 288 23.28 -3.47 -2.96
C ASN A 288 22.57 -4.81 -3.21
N GLY A 289 21.57 -5.15 -2.39
CA GLY A 289 20.86 -6.44 -2.43
C GLY A 289 21.58 -7.56 -1.69
N LYS A 290 20.93 -8.72 -1.61
CA LYS A 290 21.46 -9.94 -1.00
C LYS A 290 21.89 -10.99 -2.03
N GLY A 291 22.81 -11.87 -1.67
CA GLY A 291 23.36 -12.92 -2.54
C GLY A 291 22.30 -13.76 -3.28
N TYR A 292 21.22 -14.15 -2.61
CA TYR A 292 20.15 -14.97 -3.21
C TYR A 292 19.45 -14.27 -4.39
N GLU A 293 19.42 -12.93 -4.43
CA GLU A 293 18.74 -12.15 -5.46
C GLU A 293 19.35 -12.35 -6.84
N LYS A 294 20.63 -12.76 -6.90
CA LYS A 294 21.35 -13.09 -8.14
C LYS A 294 20.71 -14.28 -8.87
N ASN A 295 20.09 -15.21 -8.14
CA ASN A 295 19.65 -16.50 -8.67
C ASN A 295 18.15 -16.79 -8.48
N SER A 296 17.44 -16.04 -7.64
CA SER A 296 16.00 -16.19 -7.43
C SER A 296 15.20 -15.16 -8.23
N LYS A 297 13.94 -15.46 -8.56
CA LYS A 297 12.94 -14.46 -9.01
C LYS A 297 12.04 -13.98 -7.88
N ALA A 298 11.87 -14.80 -6.84
CA ALA A 298 11.17 -14.38 -5.63
C ALA A 298 12.05 -13.41 -4.84
N ARG A 299 11.44 -12.41 -4.22
CA ARG A 299 12.13 -11.40 -3.41
C ARG A 299 11.59 -11.47 -1.99
N LEU A 300 12.49 -11.46 -1.01
CA LEU A 300 12.13 -11.09 0.35
C LEU A 300 11.63 -9.65 0.32
N TRP A 301 10.62 -9.36 1.14
CA TRP A 301 10.11 -8.01 1.27
C TRP A 301 11.23 -7.04 1.67
N ASN A 302 11.22 -5.86 1.06
CA ASN A 302 12.25 -4.84 1.24
C ASN A 302 11.61 -3.51 1.67
N ALA A 303 11.95 -3.05 2.88
CA ALA A 303 11.41 -1.82 3.47
C ALA A 303 11.65 -0.55 2.62
N LYS A 304 12.75 -0.52 1.84
CA LYS A 304 13.10 0.57 0.93
C LYS A 304 12.33 0.51 -0.39
N ARG A 305 11.86 -0.68 -0.78
CA ARG A 305 11.19 -0.94 -2.07
C ARG A 305 9.89 -1.71 -1.85
N PRO A 306 8.91 -1.13 -1.12
CA PRO A 306 7.70 -1.85 -0.68
C PRO A 306 6.77 -2.32 -1.81
N ALA A 307 6.96 -1.81 -3.03
CA ALA A 307 6.18 -2.18 -4.22
C ALA A 307 6.84 -3.29 -5.06
N GLN A 308 8.04 -3.77 -4.66
CA GLN A 308 8.80 -4.83 -5.34
C GLN A 308 8.72 -6.14 -4.55
#